data_AF-A0A961BM34-F1
#
_entry.id   AF-A0A961BM34-F1
#
_cell.length_a   1.000
_cell.length_b   1.000
_cell.length_c   1.000
_cell.angle_alpha   90.00
_cell.angle_beta   90.00
_cell.angle_gamma   90.00
#
_symmetry.space_group_name_H-M   'P 1'
#
loop_
_entity.id
_entity.type
_entity.pdbx_description
1 polymer ?
#
loop_
_entity_poly.entity_id
_entity_poly.type
_entity_poly.pdbx_seq_one_letter_code
_entity_poly.pdbx_strand_id
1 'polypeptide(L)' 'MAQDRSWHPVALCSGNHSHLFFPPSTQEKKEERERREIRAKAVCQVCPVANECREYAFAI' A
#
# COMPACT_ATOMS: atom_id res chain seq x y z
N MET A 1 7.29 -18.82 15.38
CA MET A 1 6.48 -17.61 15.60
C MET A 1 5.85 -17.23 14.27
N ALA A 2 4.58 -17.57 14.07
CA ALA A 2 3.86 -17.15 12.87
C ALA A 2 3.64 -15.64 12.99
N GLN A 3 4.17 -14.85 12.06
CA GLN A 3 3.83 -13.42 11.98
C GLN A 3 2.31 -13.33 11.89
N ASP A 4 1.68 -12.69 12.87
CA ASP A 4 0.27 -12.39 12.80
C ASP A 4 0.05 -11.56 11.53
N ARG A 5 -0.60 -12.16 10.54
CA ARG A 5 -0.98 -11.56 9.25
C ARG A 5 -2.46 -11.26 9.22
N SER A 6 -3.11 -11.22 10.39
CA SER A 6 -4.55 -11.01 10.53
C SER A 6 -4.95 -9.59 10.06
N TRP A 7 -3.99 -8.67 10.03
CA TRP A 7 -4.12 -7.31 9.52
C TRP A 7 -3.98 -7.18 7.99
N HIS A 8 -3.37 -8.15 7.29
CA HIS A 8 -3.29 -8.14 5.81
C HIS A 8 -4.67 -8.05 5.11
N PRO A 9 -5.69 -8.87 5.46
CA PRO A 9 -6.98 -8.85 4.75
C PRO A 9 -7.80 -7.58 4.97
N VAL A 10 -7.54 -6.83 6.05
CA VAL A 10 -8.20 -5.54 6.31
C VAL A 10 -7.39 -4.34 5.81
N ALA A 11 -6.24 -4.59 5.19
CA ALA A 11 -5.41 -3.55 4.61
C ALA A 11 -6.08 -2.96 3.35
N LEU A 12 -6.30 -1.65 3.35
CA LEU A 12 -6.92 -0.94 2.22
C LEU A 12 -6.07 -0.99 0.94
N CYS A 13 -4.76 -1.24 1.05
CA CYS A 13 -3.89 -1.42 -0.10
C CYS A 13 -4.21 -2.70 -0.90
N SER A 14 -4.90 -3.66 -0.28
CA SER A 14 -5.37 -4.88 -0.93
C SER A 14 -6.76 -4.68 -1.55
N GLY A 15 -6.98 -5.21 -2.76
CA GLY A 15 -8.23 -5.05 -3.50
C GLY A 15 -8.29 -3.76 -4.33
N ASN A 16 -9.24 -2.87 -3.99
CA ASN A 16 -9.58 -1.73 -4.85
C ASN A 16 -8.43 -0.74 -5.05
N HIS A 17 -7.51 -0.61 -4.09
CA HIS A 17 -6.37 0.31 -4.19
C HIS A 17 -5.07 -0.36 -4.63
N SER A 18 -5.07 -1.66 -4.95
CA SER A 18 -3.83 -2.38 -5.31
C SER A 18 -3.16 -1.81 -6.57
N HIS A 19 -3.94 -1.27 -7.51
CA HIS A 19 -3.42 -0.58 -8.70
C HIS A 19 -2.62 0.70 -8.38
N LEU A 20 -2.79 1.28 -7.20
CA LEU A 20 -2.00 2.45 -6.76
C LEU A 20 -0.63 2.05 -6.22
N PHE A 21 -0.48 0.85 -5.68
CA PHE A 21 0.78 0.36 -5.11
C PHE A 21 1.61 -0.39 -6.17
N PHE A 22 0.97 -1.17 -7.03
CA PHE A 22 1.65 -1.93 -8.10
C PHE A 22 1.55 -1.20 -9.44
N PRO A 23 2.67 -0.80 -10.06
CA PRO A 23 2.63 -0.11 -11.34
C PRO A 23 2.14 -1.07 -12.44
N PRO A 24 1.34 -0.59 -13.42
CA PRO A 24 1.01 -1.38 -14.60
C PRO A 24 2.26 -1.74 -15.42
N SER A 25 2.15 -2.79 -16.23
CA SER A 25 3.26 -3.28 -17.08
C SER A 25 3.63 -2.31 -18.21
N THR A 26 2.87 -1.24 -18.40
CA THR A 26 3.07 -0.19 -19.40
C THR A 26 3.93 0.94 -18.84
N GLN A 27 4.71 1.59 -19.71
CA GLN A 27 5.55 2.71 -19.33
C GLN A 27 4.69 3.91 -18.88
N GLU A 28 4.65 4.16 -17.57
CA GLU A 28 3.97 5.33 -17.00
C GLU A 28 4.83 6.60 -17.15
N LYS A 29 4.18 7.72 -17.45
CA LYS A 29 4.83 9.04 -17.41
C LYS A 29 5.14 9.41 -15.97
N LYS A 30 6.18 10.25 -15.79
CA LYS A 30 6.57 10.77 -14.47
C LYS A 30 5.40 11.40 -13.71
N GLU A 31 4.59 12.21 -14.38
CA GLU A 31 3.43 12.86 -13.76
C GLU A 31 2.36 11.85 -13.30
N GLU A 32 2.10 10.81 -14.08
CA GLU A 32 1.14 9.76 -13.73
C GLU A 32 1.63 8.98 -12.50
N ARG A 33 2.93 8.67 -12.47
CA ARG A 33 3.58 8.07 -11.30
C ARG A 33 3.45 8.95 -10.06
N GLU A 34 3.71 10.26 -10.17
CA GLU A 34 3.59 11.19 -9.04
C GLU A 34 2.13 11.25 -8.53
N ARG A 35 1.14 11.34 -9.42
CA ARG A 35 -0.29 11.29 -9.04
C ARG A 35 -0.65 9.97 -8.37
N ARG A 36 -0.13 8.85 -8.87
CA ARG A 36 -0.33 7.52 -8.28
C ARG A 36 0.25 7.44 -6.88
N GLU A 37 1.48 7.91 -6.69
CA GLU A 37 2.15 7.95 -5.37
C GLU A 37 1.41 8.85 -4.37
N ILE A 38 0.91 10.01 -4.80
CA ILE A 38 0.10 10.89 -3.94
C ILE A 38 -1.18 10.18 -3.49
N ARG A 39 -1.89 9.52 -4.41
CA ARG A 39 -3.10 8.74 -4.08
C ARG A 39 -2.79 7.55 -3.17
N ALA A 40 -1.71 6.82 -3.45
CA ALA A 40 -1.28 5.70 -2.62
C ALA A 40 -0.96 6.16 -1.19
N LYS A 41 -0.27 7.29 -1.03
CA LYS A 41 0.01 7.90 0.28
C LYS A 41 -1.26 8.30 1.01
N ALA A 42 -2.23 8.92 0.34
CA ALA A 42 -3.51 9.28 0.94
C ALA A 42 -4.26 8.05 1.47
N VAL A 43 -4.30 6.96 0.70
CA VAL A 43 -4.90 5.69 1.13
C VAL A 43 -4.14 5.07 2.30
N CYS A 44 -2.81 5.10 2.25
CA CYS A 44 -1.96 4.59 3.33
C CYS A 44 -2.22 5.33 4.65
N GLN A 45 -2.43 6.65 4.61
CA GLN A 45 -2.71 7.45 5.81
C GLN A 45 -4.06 7.16 6.46
N VAL A 46 -5.07 6.76 5.70
CA VAL A 46 -6.40 6.42 6.23
C VAL A 46 -6.57 4.93 6.53
N CYS A 47 -5.52 4.12 6.30
CA CYS A 47 -5.58 2.68 6.48
C CYS A 47 -5.56 2.31 7.98
N PRO A 48 -6.51 1.49 8.46
CA PRO A 48 -6.60 1.12 9.87
C PRO A 48 -5.36 0.35 10.37
N VAL A 49 -4.70 -0.39 9.46
CA VAL A 49 -3.52 -1.21 9.75
C VAL A 49 -2.21 -0.52 9.39
N ALA A 50 -2.21 0.81 9.20
CA ALA A 50 -1.01 1.56 8.86
C ALA A 50 0.10 1.47 9.93
N ASN A 51 -0.26 1.18 11.19
CA ASN A 51 0.71 1.01 12.27
C ASN A 51 1.36 -0.39 12.21
N GLU A 52 0.56 -1.45 12.20
CA GLU A 52 1.02 -2.84 12.07
C GLU A 52 1.82 -3.07 10.78
N CYS A 53 1.37 -2.48 9.66
CA CYS A 53 2.08 -2.55 8.38
C CYS A 53 3.45 -1.87 8.44
N ARG A 54 3.59 -0.74 9.16
CA ARG A 54 4.88 -0.07 9.37
C ARG A 54 5.80 -0.89 10.25
N GLU A 55 5.31 -1.37 11.38
CA GLU A 55 6.06 -2.23 12.31
C GLU A 55 6.60 -3.46 11.57
N TYR A 56 5.77 -4.13 10.77
CA TYR A 56 6.19 -5.25 9.95
C TYR A 56 7.23 -4.85 8.88
N ALA A 57 7.06 -3.70 8.23
CA ALA A 57 8.00 -3.21 7.21
C ALA A 57 9.36 -2.78 7.78
N PHE A 58 9.42 -2.38 9.05
CA PHE A 58 10.68 -2.10 9.75
C PHE A 58 11.30 -3.35 10.39
N ALA A 59 10.50 -4.37 10.67
CA ALA A 59 10.95 -5.63 11.27
C ALA A 59 11.53 -6.63 10.25
N ILE A 60 11.44 -6.35 8.94
CA ILE A 60 12.01 -7.16 7.85
C ILE A 60 13.35 -6.61 7.40
#